data_AF-A0A961TT76-F1
#
_entry.id   AF-A0A961TT76-F1
#
_cell.length_a   1.000
_cell.length_b   1.000
_cell.length_c   1.000
_cell.angle_alpha   90.00
_cell.angle_beta   90.00
_cell.angle_gamma   90.00
#
_symmetry.space_group_name_H-M   'P 1'
#
loop_
_entity.id
_entity.type
_entity.pdbx_description
1 polymer ?
#
loop_
_entity_poly.entity_id
_entity_poly.type
_entity_poly.pdbx_seq_one_letter_code
_entity_poly.pdbx_strand_id
1 'polypeptide(L)'
;MRKVPLHLPDKAAAIFSEHGFKRSPTAIMVRAKRLELSRRATRPELSARGAAAILGVDSKFVTARILSGELTATKREDRRLSQQGGSSWDIRPADLRQWIIDNIDIVDLRKVDKIPFVSLIAGAPT
;
A
#
# COMPACT_ATOMS: atom_id res chain seq x y z
N MET A 1 8.50 23.93 11.15
CA MET A 1 7.13 23.48 11.50
C MET A 1 7.20 22.24 12.38
N ARG A 2 6.51 22.21 13.53
CA ARG A 2 6.36 20.97 14.32
C ARG A 2 5.63 19.93 13.47
N LYS A 3 6.15 18.69 13.43
CA LYS A 3 5.55 17.60 12.67
C LYS A 3 4.23 17.20 13.34
N VAL A 4 3.09 17.44 12.70
CA VAL A 4 1.78 17.10 13.26
C VAL A 4 1.62 15.57 13.27
N PRO A 5 1.31 14.95 14.43
CA PRO A 5 1.19 13.49 14.52
C PRO A 5 -0.12 13.01 13.89
N LEU A 6 -0.17 12.87 12.56
CA LEU A 6 -1.35 12.41 11.81
C LEU A 6 -1.82 10.99 12.18
N HIS A 7 -1.00 10.22 12.89
CA HIS A 7 -1.35 8.90 13.44
C HIS A 7 -2.13 8.98 14.76
N LEU A 8 -2.18 10.15 15.41
CA LEU A 8 -2.97 10.43 16.61
C LEU A 8 -4.00 11.51 16.25
N PRO A 9 -5.14 11.14 15.65
CA PRO A 9 -6.03 12.08 14.98
C PRO A 9 -6.67 13.09 15.94
N ASP A 10 -6.88 12.73 17.21
CA ASP A 10 -7.37 13.65 18.24
C ASP A 10 -6.34 14.73 18.59
N LYS A 11 -5.05 14.35 18.72
CA LYS A 11 -3.96 15.31 18.94
C LYS A 11 -3.75 16.19 17.72
N ALA A 12 -3.86 15.63 16.52
CA ALA A 12 -3.80 16.39 15.28
C ALA A 12 -4.96 17.41 15.20
N ALA A 13 -6.17 17.02 15.58
CA ALA A 13 -7.33 17.93 15.63
C ALA A 13 -7.12 19.08 16.61
N ALA A 14 -6.58 18.82 17.81
CA ALA A 14 -6.25 19.85 18.77
C ALA A 14 -5.24 20.87 18.20
N ILE A 15 -4.14 20.40 17.61
CA ILE A 15 -3.13 21.26 16.98
C ILE A 15 -3.73 22.08 15.84
N PHE A 16 -4.58 21.48 15.00
CA PHE A 16 -5.25 22.20 13.91
C PHE A 16 -6.16 23.30 14.47
N SER A 17 -6.90 23.03 15.55
CA SER A 17 -7.75 24.02 16.21
C SER A 17 -6.96 25.17 16.83
N GLU A 18 -5.79 24.90 17.45
CA GLU A 18 -4.88 25.93 17.96
C GLU A 18 -4.43 26.90 16.85
N HIS A 19 -4.39 26.44 15.60
CA HIS A 19 -4.05 27.24 14.42
C HIS A 19 -5.29 27.78 13.68
N GLY A 20 -6.48 27.71 14.28
CA GLY A 20 -7.73 28.26 13.72
C GLY A 20 -8.48 27.32 12.74
N PHE A 21 -8.01 26.09 12.55
CA PHE A 21 -8.66 25.13 11.66
C PHE A 21 -9.59 24.19 12.44
N LYS A 22 -10.91 24.37 12.29
CA LYS A 22 -11.92 23.44 12.83
C LYS A 22 -12.03 22.19 11.96
N ARG A 23 -11.23 21.15 12.25
CA ARG A 23 -11.27 19.84 11.57
C ARG A 23 -11.49 18.71 12.57
N SER A 24 -12.42 17.80 12.25
CA SER A 24 -12.62 16.60 13.06
C SER A 24 -11.47 15.59 12.88
N PRO A 25 -11.18 14.75 13.88
CA PRO A 25 -10.21 13.65 13.78
C PRO A 25 -10.42 12.81 12.50
N THR A 26 -11.67 12.48 12.18
CA THR A 26 -12.05 11.74 10.97
C THR A 26 -11.71 12.50 9.69
N ALA A 27 -12.02 13.80 9.62
CA ALA A 27 -11.71 14.61 8.44
C ALA A 27 -10.19 14.69 8.19
N ILE A 28 -9.40 14.78 9.27
CA ILE A 28 -7.93 14.77 9.19
C ILE A 28 -7.44 13.41 8.67
N MET A 29 -7.94 12.30 9.21
CA MET A 29 -7.56 10.96 8.73
C MET A 29 -7.90 10.75 7.26
N VAL A 30 -9.11 11.11 6.83
CA VAL A 30 -9.54 10.98 5.43
C VAL A 30 -8.68 11.84 4.52
N ARG A 31 -8.41 13.09 4.91
CA ARG A 31 -7.56 13.98 4.11
C ARG A 31 -6.12 13.50 4.05
N ALA A 32 -5.55 13.05 5.18
CA ALA A 32 -4.21 12.46 5.24
C ALA A 32 -4.11 11.21 4.35
N LYS A 33 -5.15 10.38 4.28
CA LYS A 33 -5.20 9.22 3.37
C LYS A 33 -5.23 9.65 1.90
N ARG A 34 -6.04 10.65 1.54
CA ARG A 34 -6.16 11.15 0.15
C ARG A 34 -4.91 11.88 -0.34
N LEU A 35 -4.17 12.50 0.57
CA LEU A 35 -2.89 13.15 0.29
C LEU A 35 -1.70 12.21 0.45
N GLU A 36 -1.95 10.92 0.72
CA GLU A 36 -0.89 9.91 0.89
C GLU A 36 0.12 10.23 2.02
N LEU A 37 -0.31 11.01 3.01
CA LEU A 37 0.49 11.42 4.18
C LEU A 37 0.38 10.45 5.36
N SER A 38 -0.46 9.42 5.24
CA SER A 38 -0.63 8.44 6.31
C SER A 38 0.59 7.53 6.41
N ARG A 39 0.91 7.04 7.62
CA ARG A 39 1.99 6.04 7.84
C ARG A 39 1.88 4.84 6.91
N ARG A 40 0.66 4.47 6.50
CA ARG A 40 0.39 3.35 5.58
C ARG A 40 0.76 3.68 4.14
N ALA A 41 0.56 4.93 3.71
CA ALA A 41 0.88 5.38 2.36
C ALA A 41 2.38 5.61 2.17
N THR A 42 3.10 5.95 3.24
CA THR A 42 4.55 6.16 3.21
C THR A 42 5.36 4.87 3.41
N ARG A 43 4.72 3.69 3.37
CA ARG A 43 5.45 2.42 3.50
C ARG A 43 6.07 2.04 2.15
N PRO A 44 7.31 1.53 2.13
CA PRO A 44 7.92 1.05 0.90
C PRO A 44 7.32 -0.27 0.41
N GLU A 45 6.69 -1.06 1.28
CA GLU A 45 6.11 -2.34 0.89
C GLU A 45 4.72 -2.18 0.24
N LEU A 46 4.49 -2.99 -0.80
CA LEU A 46 3.21 -3.10 -1.47
C LEU A 46 2.30 -4.06 -0.70
N SER A 47 1.02 -3.72 -0.63
CA SER A 47 -0.01 -4.70 -0.28
C SER A 47 -0.33 -5.58 -1.49
N ALA A 48 -0.94 -6.76 -1.26
CA ALA A 48 -1.45 -7.60 -2.35
C ALA A 48 -2.39 -6.84 -3.31
N ARG A 49 -3.19 -5.91 -2.80
CA ARG A 49 -4.02 -5.02 -3.64
C ARG A 49 -3.20 -4.03 -4.45
N GLY A 50 -2.13 -3.47 -3.88
CA GLY A 50 -1.24 -2.55 -4.57
C GLY A 50 -0.50 -3.26 -5.72
N ALA A 51 0.07 -4.43 -5.44
CA ALA A 51 0.68 -5.28 -6.46
C ALA A 51 -0.32 -5.67 -7.58
N ALA A 52 -1.55 -6.03 -7.20
CA ALA A 52 -2.59 -6.39 -8.16
C ALA A 52 -3.01 -5.22 -9.06
N ALA A 53 -3.04 -4.00 -8.52
CA ALA A 53 -3.31 -2.80 -9.30
C ALA A 53 -2.22 -2.54 -10.34
N ILE A 54 -0.94 -2.71 -9.97
CA ILE A 54 0.19 -2.61 -10.91
C ILE A 54 0.06 -3.65 -12.04
N LEU A 55 -0.26 -4.89 -11.68
CA LEU A 55 -0.38 -6.01 -12.63
C LEU A 55 -1.67 -6.00 -13.45
N GLY A 56 -2.67 -5.18 -13.11
CA GLY A 56 -3.97 -5.20 -13.78
C GLY A 56 -4.78 -6.48 -13.52
N VAL A 57 -4.64 -7.07 -12.33
CA VAL A 57 -5.29 -8.35 -11.93
C VAL A 57 -6.07 -8.21 -10.63
N ASP A 58 -6.80 -9.27 -10.23
CA ASP A 58 -7.46 -9.32 -8.92
C ASP A 58 -6.46 -9.61 -7.77
N SER A 59 -6.72 -9.04 -6.58
CA SER A 59 -5.88 -9.28 -5.40
C SER A 59 -5.77 -10.74 -4.96
N LYS A 60 -6.75 -11.59 -5.31
CA LYS A 60 -6.70 -13.04 -5.07
C LYS A 60 -5.65 -13.73 -5.94
N PHE A 61 -5.41 -13.24 -7.16
CA PHE A 61 -4.33 -13.73 -8.00
C PHE A 61 -3.00 -13.58 -7.27
N VAL A 62 -2.68 -12.36 -6.81
CA VAL A 62 -1.44 -12.09 -6.07
C VAL A 62 -1.37 -12.91 -4.77
N THR A 63 -2.47 -12.95 -4.01
CA THR A 63 -2.53 -13.74 -2.77
C THR A 63 -2.29 -15.22 -3.01
N ALA A 64 -2.80 -15.79 -4.11
CA ALA A 64 -2.58 -17.19 -4.44
C ALA A 64 -1.10 -17.50 -4.68
N ARG A 65 -0.35 -16.59 -5.34
CA ARG A 65 1.11 -16.76 -5.57
C ARG A 65 1.92 -16.61 -4.28
N ILE A 66 1.46 -15.76 -3.37
CA ILE A 66 2.08 -15.66 -2.03
C ILE A 66 1.87 -16.97 -1.27
N LEU A 67 0.65 -17.51 -1.28
CA LEU A 67 0.32 -18.74 -0.57
C LEU A 67 0.98 -19.97 -1.18
N SER A 68 1.22 -20.00 -2.49
CA SER A 68 1.98 -21.08 -3.15
C SER A 68 3.49 -20.96 -2.95
N GLY A 69 3.99 -19.82 -2.44
CA GLY A 69 5.42 -19.56 -2.28
C GLY A 69 6.12 -19.03 -3.54
N GLU A 70 5.39 -18.84 -4.65
CA GLU A 70 5.93 -18.25 -5.88
C GLU A 70 6.30 -16.78 -5.69
N LEU A 71 5.51 -16.03 -4.92
CA LEU A 71 5.77 -14.61 -4.64
C LEU A 71 6.14 -14.42 -3.17
N THR A 72 7.37 -13.96 -2.94
CA THR A 72 7.86 -13.68 -1.58
C THR A 72 7.11 -12.50 -0.96
N ALA A 73 6.53 -12.72 0.22
CA ALA A 73 5.88 -11.68 1.01
C ALA A 73 5.91 -12.01 2.51
N THR A 74 5.88 -10.99 3.36
CA THR A 74 5.80 -11.15 4.81
C THR A 74 4.37 -10.94 5.28
N LYS A 75 3.84 -11.87 6.09
CA LYS A 75 2.53 -11.70 6.70
C LYS A 75 2.62 -10.61 7.76
N ARG A 76 1.75 -9.61 7.68
CA ARG A 76 1.76 -8.51 8.65
C ARG A 76 1.19 -8.99 9.99
N GLU A 77 1.85 -8.63 11.07
CA GLU A 77 1.24 -8.71 12.40
C GLU A 77 0.34 -7.50 12.61
N ASP A 78 -0.89 -7.58 12.11
CA ASP A 78 -1.93 -6.61 12.41
C ASP A 78 -3.04 -7.26 13.25
N ARG A 79 -3.77 -6.44 14.02
CA ARG A 79 -4.89 -6.91 14.85
C ARG A 79 -6.17 -7.11 14.02
N ARG A 80 -6.06 -7.40 12.72
CA ARG A 80 -7.24 -7.59 11.87
C ARG A 80 -7.83 -8.97 12.13
N LEU A 81 -9.15 -8.98 12.30
CA LEU A 81 -9.90 -10.22 12.42
C LEU A 81 -10.00 -10.92 11.06
N SER A 82 -10.21 -12.23 11.08
CA SER A 82 -10.49 -13.02 9.86
C SER A 82 -11.67 -12.44 9.07
N GLN A 83 -12.73 -12.00 9.75
CA GLN A 83 -13.89 -11.32 9.17
C GLN A 83 -13.56 -10.00 8.45
N GLN A 84 -12.43 -9.38 8.80
CA GLN A 84 -11.93 -8.17 8.14
C GLN A 84 -11.04 -8.50 6.94
N GLY A 85 -11.05 -9.75 6.45
CA GLY A 85 -10.17 -10.23 5.37
C GLY A 85 -8.80 -10.68 5.86
N GLY A 86 -8.61 -10.84 7.18
CA GLY A 86 -7.35 -11.26 7.78
C GLY A 86 -6.23 -10.22 7.68
N SER A 87 -5.05 -10.64 8.13
CA SER A 87 -3.85 -9.81 8.09
C SER A 87 -3.35 -9.59 6.67
N SER A 88 -2.91 -8.36 6.40
CA SER A 88 -2.37 -8.02 5.08
C SER A 88 -1.01 -8.68 4.84
N TRP A 89 -0.65 -8.86 3.58
CA TRP A 89 0.71 -9.20 3.16
C TRP A 89 1.50 -7.93 2.82
N ASP A 90 2.78 -7.92 3.18
CA ASP A 90 3.77 -6.90 2.81
C ASP A 90 4.72 -7.50 1.77
N ILE A 91 4.67 -6.99 0.54
CA ILE A 91 5.47 -7.43 -0.60
C ILE A 91 6.52 -6.36 -0.84
N ARG A 92 7.81 -6.70 -0.83
CA ARG A 92 8.85 -5.73 -1.18
C ARG A 92 8.77 -5.46 -2.69
N PRO A 93 8.93 -4.21 -3.16
CA PRO A 93 8.92 -3.92 -4.59
C PRO A 93 9.94 -4.77 -5.38
N ALA A 94 11.11 -5.03 -4.80
CA ALA A 94 12.13 -5.89 -5.40
C ALA A 94 11.65 -7.34 -5.61
N ASP A 95 10.88 -7.91 -4.67
CA ASP A 95 10.37 -9.28 -4.79
C ASP A 95 9.30 -9.36 -5.89
N LEU A 96 8.40 -8.37 -5.97
CA LEU A 96 7.41 -8.31 -7.04
C LEU A 96 8.08 -8.12 -8.40
N ARG A 97 9.09 -7.26 -8.49
CA ARG A 97 9.88 -7.04 -9.70
C ARG A 97 10.53 -8.34 -10.17
N GLN A 98 11.20 -9.06 -9.26
CA GLN A 98 11.85 -10.32 -9.60
C GLN A 98 10.84 -11.35 -10.10
N TRP A 99 9.71 -11.50 -9.39
CA TRP A 99 8.64 -12.39 -9.82
C TRP A 99 8.11 -12.06 -11.22
N ILE A 100 7.92 -10.77 -11.54
CA ILE A 100 7.49 -10.35 -12.90
C ILE A 100 8.53 -10.73 -13.95
N ILE A 101 9.82 -10.51 -13.68
CA ILE A 101 10.90 -10.84 -14.62
C ILE A 101 10.92 -12.35 -14.89
N ASP A 102 10.78 -13.15 -13.83
CA ASP A 102 10.82 -14.61 -13.93
C ASP A 102 9.54 -15.21 -14.56
N ASN A 103 8.44 -14.44 -14.61
CA ASN A 103 7.12 -14.91 -15.05
C ASN A 103 6.48 -13.91 -16.04
N ILE A 104 7.27 -13.31 -16.92
CA ILE A 104 6.80 -12.23 -17.81
C ILE A 104 5.74 -12.71 -18.81
N ASP A 105 5.76 -13.99 -19.15
CA ASP A 105 4.86 -14.68 -20.07
C ASP A 105 3.41 -14.76 -19.55
N ILE A 106 3.23 -14.84 -18.23
CA ILE A 106 1.88 -14.86 -17.62
C ILE A 106 1.36 -13.45 -17.29
N VAL A 107 2.19 -12.42 -17.40
CA VAL A 107 1.80 -11.02 -17.15
C VAL A 107 1.20 -10.41 -18.42
N ASP A 108 -0.10 -10.08 -18.38
CA ASP A 108 -0.77 -9.40 -19.50
C ASP A 108 -0.40 -7.91 -19.54
N LEU A 109 0.65 -7.57 -20.29
CA LEU A 109 1.15 -6.19 -20.46
C LEU A 109 0.12 -5.21 -21.04
N ARG A 110 -1.03 -5.68 -21.55
CA ARG A 110 -2.12 -4.80 -21.99
C ARG A 110 -2.98 -4.30 -20.83
N LYS A 111 -2.95 -4.99 -19.69
CA LYS A 111 -3.78 -4.71 -18.50
C LYS A 111 -3.03 -3.99 -17.39
N VAL A 112 -1.71 -4.10 -17.37
CA VAL A 112 -0.87 -3.46 -16.34
C VAL A 112 -1.09 -1.94 -16.30
N ASP A 113 -0.98 -1.36 -15.11
CA ASP A 113 -0.86 0.08 -14.99
C ASP A 113 0.55 0.50 -15.43
N LYS A 114 0.64 1.03 -16.64
CA LYS A 114 1.90 1.19 -17.38
C LYS A 114 2.95 2.00 -16.62
N ILE A 115 2.55 3.10 -15.98
CA ILE A 115 3.48 3.99 -15.28
C ILE A 115 4.10 3.32 -14.05
N PRO A 116 3.33 2.85 -13.06
CA PRO A 116 3.91 2.17 -11.91
C PRO A 116 4.55 0.83 -12.29
N PHE A 117 4.08 0.13 -13.32
CA PHE A 117 4.75 -1.08 -13.83
C PHE A 117 6.15 -0.77 -14.34
N VAL A 118 6.31 0.19 -15.24
CA VAL A 118 7.63 0.58 -15.77
C VAL A 118 8.53 1.11 -14.66
N SER A 119 7.98 1.90 -13.73
CA SER A 119 8.73 2.40 -12.57
C SER A 119 9.27 1.26 -11.70
N LEU A 120 8.45 0.25 -11.43
CA LEU A 120 8.85 -0.95 -10.70
C LEU A 120 9.95 -1.74 -11.43
N ILE A 121 9.80 -1.97 -12.73
CA ILE A 121 10.79 -2.70 -13.54
C ILE A 121 12.12 -1.95 -13.63
N ALA A 122 12.07 -0.63 -13.73
CA ALA A 122 13.25 0.24 -13.75
C ALA A 122 13.92 0.39 -12.38
N GLY A 123 13.30 -0.08 -11.29
CA GLY A 123 13.80 0.10 -9.93
C GLY A 123 13.67 1.54 -9.42
N ALA A 124 12.78 2.33 -10.02
CA ALA A 124 12.44 3.66 -9.52
C ALA A 124 11.62 3.55 -8.22
N PRO A 125 11.68 4.54 -7.32
CA PRO A 125 10.81 4.57 -6.15
C PRO A 125 9.34 4.61 -6.59
N THR A 126 8.59 3.58 -6.18
CA THR A 126 7.14 3.43 -6.38
C THR A 126 6.34 4.05 -5.25
#